data_AF-A0A956J312-F1
#
_entry.id   AF-A0A956J312-F1
#
_cell.length_a   1.000
_cell.length_b   1.000
_cell.length_c   1.000
_cell.angle_alpha   90.00
_cell.angle_beta   90.00
_cell.angle_gamma   90.00
#
_symmetry.space_group_name_H-M   'P 1'
#
loop_
_entity.id
_entity.type
_entity.pdbx_description
1 polymer ?
#
loop_
_entity_poly.entity_id
_entity_poly.type
_entity_poly.pdbx_seq_one_letter_code
_entity_poly.pdbx_strand_id
1 'polypeptide(L)'
;MGILGTRWEGDYQGHAIVVDRNEWTKGFRLTWDGEEIARRTWSLIGLGELHASVQLNGEAKEVRVALEWDGVGNLDGSCQVSVDGNAVALKQVK
;
A
#
# COMPACT_ATOMS: atom_id res chain seq x y z
N MET A 1 7.86 5.20 22.65
CA MET A 1 6.69 4.37 22.29
C MET A 1 6.64 4.34 20.77
N GLY A 2 7.19 3.28 20.17
CA GLY A 2 7.44 3.20 18.72
C GLY A 2 6.13 3.03 17.96
N ILE A 3 5.98 3.79 16.89
CA ILE A 3 4.86 3.66 15.97
C ILE A 3 5.04 2.30 15.27
N LEU A 4 4.26 1.30 15.69
CA LEU A 4 4.25 -0.06 15.11
C LEU A 4 3.47 -0.05 13.79
N GLY A 5 4.02 0.68 12.82
CA GLY A 5 3.46 0.78 11.48
C GLY A 5 4.56 1.00 10.45
N THR A 6 4.28 0.58 9.23
CA THR A 6 5.17 0.75 8.09
C THR A 6 4.45 1.57 7.05
N ARG A 7 5.10 2.62 6.57
CA ARG A 7 4.56 3.51 5.55
C ARG A 7 5.44 3.46 4.32
N TRP A 8 4.80 3.31 3.16
CA TRP A 8 5.42 3.38 1.85
C TRP A 8 4.80 4.52 1.06
N GLU A 9 5.64 5.28 0.38
CA GLU A 9 5.24 6.42 -0.45
C GLU A 9 5.84 6.30 -1.84
N GLY A 10 5.08 6.69 -2.85
CA GLY A 10 5.53 6.77 -4.22
C GLY A 10 4.76 7.82 -5.00
N ASP A 11 5.19 8.00 -6.24
CA ASP A 11 4.55 8.88 -7.21
C ASP A 11 4.19 8.06 -8.45
N TYR A 12 2.98 8.26 -8.96
CA TYR A 12 2.56 7.72 -10.24
C TYR A 12 1.92 8.83 -11.08
N GLN A 13 2.58 9.20 -12.17
CA GLN A 13 2.13 10.25 -13.08
C GLN A 13 1.84 11.60 -12.38
N GLY A 14 2.61 11.95 -11.34
CA GLY A 14 2.43 13.18 -10.56
C GLY A 14 1.36 13.08 -9.47
N HIS A 15 0.81 11.89 -9.23
CA HIS A 15 -0.13 11.62 -8.14
C HIS A 15 0.58 10.88 -7.01
N ALA A 16 0.33 11.32 -5.78
CA ALA A 16 0.94 10.75 -4.59
C ALA A 16 0.21 9.46 -4.20
N ILE A 17 0.95 8.35 -4.14
CA ILE A 17 0.45 7.06 -3.66
C ILE A 17 1.08 6.77 -2.31
N VAL A 18 0.24 6.50 -1.32
CA VAL A 18 0.70 6.17 0.03
C VAL A 18 0.04 4.88 0.49
N VAL A 19 0.85 3.94 0.95
CA VAL A 19 0.40 2.72 1.62
C VAL A 19 0.83 2.77 3.06
N ASP A 20 -0.13 2.76 3.98
CA ASP A 20 0.12 2.69 5.42
C ASP A 20 -0.28 1.31 5.95
N ARG A 21 0.64 0.59 6.58
CA ARG A 21 0.39 -0.63 7.36
C ARG A 21 0.48 -0.29 8.84
N ASN A 22 -0.52 -0.72 9.59
CA ASN A 22 -0.59 -0.59 11.03
C ASN A 22 -0.65 -1.99 11.65
N GLU A 23 0.39 -2.36 12.40
CA GLU A 23 0.48 -3.69 13.02
C GLU A 23 -0.45 -3.83 14.23
N TRP A 24 -0.72 -2.72 14.93
CA TRP A 24 -1.62 -2.69 16.08
C TRP A 24 -3.06 -2.99 15.69
N THR A 25 -3.57 -2.30 14.67
CA THR A 25 -4.93 -2.53 14.16
C THR A 25 -4.99 -3.66 13.13
N LYS A 26 -3.84 -4.28 12.81
CA LYS A 26 -3.68 -5.24 11.70
C LYS A 26 -4.36 -4.74 10.42
N GLY A 27 -4.16 -3.45 10.12
CA GLY A 27 -4.81 -2.77 9.01
C GLY A 27 -3.77 -2.32 8.00
N PHE A 28 -4.15 -2.27 6.74
CA PHE A 28 -3.42 -1.51 5.73
C PHE A 28 -4.38 -0.68 4.90
N ARG A 29 -3.89 0.48 4.51
CA ARG A 29 -4.66 1.55 3.85
C ARG A 29 -3.89 1.99 2.62
N LEU A 30 -4.62 2.18 1.54
CA LEU A 30 -4.13 2.80 0.32
C LEU A 30 -4.77 4.19 0.20
N THR A 31 -3.91 5.18 0.01
CA THR A 31 -4.28 6.59 -0.13
C THR A 31 -3.76 7.10 -1.47
N TRP A 32 -4.60 7.84 -2.19
CA TRP A 32 -4.28 8.48 -3.47
C TRP A 32 -4.50 9.99 -3.34
N ASP A 33 -3.47 10.80 -3.55
CA ASP A 33 -3.49 12.26 -3.36
C ASP A 33 -4.07 12.72 -2.01
N GLY A 34 -3.90 11.91 -0.96
CA GLY A 34 -4.44 12.17 0.37
C GLY A 34 -5.85 11.62 0.63
N GLU A 35 -6.52 11.03 -0.36
CA GLU A 35 -7.82 10.38 -0.21
C GLU A 35 -7.67 8.87 0.01
N GLU A 36 -8.32 8.32 1.06
CA GLU A 36 -8.38 6.87 1.26
C GLU A 36 -9.27 6.24 0.19
N ILE A 37 -8.66 5.49 -0.73
CA ILE A 37 -9.37 4.80 -1.80
C ILE A 37 -9.65 3.34 -1.46
N ALA A 38 -8.85 2.75 -0.57
CA ALA A 38 -9.10 1.41 -0.08
C ALA A 38 -8.45 1.14 1.28
N ARG A 39 -9.07 0.23 2.04
CA ARG A 39 -8.58 -0.21 3.34
C ARG A 39 -8.96 -1.65 3.59
N ARG A 40 -8.05 -2.41 4.18
CA ARG A 40 -8.29 -3.80 4.55
C ARG A 40 -7.59 -4.15 5.84
N THR A 41 -8.19 -5.04 6.62
CA THR A 41 -7.56 -5.67 7.78
C THR A 41 -7.00 -7.02 7.37
N TRP A 42 -5.75 -7.30 7.69
CA TRP A 42 -5.10 -8.59 7.43
C TRP A 42 -5.26 -9.50 8.64
N SER A 43 -5.65 -10.77 8.40
CA SER A 43 -6.01 -11.73 9.45
C SER A 43 -4.83 -12.60 9.91
N LEU A 44 -3.78 -12.75 9.09
CA LEU A 44 -2.60 -13.58 9.37
C LEU A 44 -1.32 -12.95 8.79
N ILE A 45 -0.22 -13.01 9.55
CA ILE A 45 1.17 -12.59 9.24
C ILE A 45 1.40 -12.11 7.78
N GLY A 46 1.40 -10.79 7.60
CA GLY A 46 2.00 -10.04 6.49
C GLY A 46 1.59 -10.39 5.07
N LEU A 47 0.44 -11.03 4.86
CA LEU A 47 -0.11 -11.29 3.53
C LEU A 47 -1.44 -10.55 3.38
N GLY A 48 -1.45 -9.50 2.57
CA GLY A 48 -2.62 -8.68 2.35
C GLY A 48 -2.63 -8.07 0.95
N GLU A 49 -3.66 -8.40 0.18
CA GLU A 49 -3.92 -7.78 -1.11
C GLU A 49 -5.03 -6.74 -0.99
N LEU A 50 -4.84 -5.57 -1.59
CA LEU A 50 -5.85 -4.54 -1.76
C LEU A 50 -6.05 -4.29 -3.26
N HIS A 51 -7.31 -4.23 -3.65
CA HIS A 51 -7.72 -3.82 -4.98
C HIS A 51 -8.56 -2.56 -4.83
N ALA A 52 -8.18 -1.52 -5.55
CA ALA A 52 -8.88 -0.26 -5.61
C ALA A 52 -9.04 0.15 -7.08
N SER A 53 -9.93 1.10 -7.33
CA SER A 53 -10.02 1.74 -8.64
C SER A 53 -9.99 3.25 -8.42
N VAL A 54 -9.22 3.94 -9.24
CA VAL A 54 -9.09 5.40 -9.23
C VAL A 54 -9.43 5.95 -10.59
N GLN A 55 -9.99 7.16 -10.64
CA GLN A 55 -10.26 7.82 -11.91
C GLN A 55 -9.10 8.75 -12.24
N LEU A 56 -8.37 8.44 -13.31
CA LEU A 56 -7.18 9.19 -13.74
C LEU A 56 -7.36 9.58 -15.20
N ASN A 57 -7.30 10.89 -15.48
CA ASN A 57 -7.53 11.46 -16.82
C ASN A 57 -8.87 11.02 -17.47
N GLY A 58 -9.91 10.79 -16.67
CA GLY A 58 -11.23 10.36 -17.15
C GLY A 58 -11.37 8.85 -17.38
N GLU A 59 -10.32 8.06 -17.13
CA GLU A 59 -10.35 6.61 -17.22
C GLU A 59 -10.29 5.97 -15.83
N ALA A 60 -11.01 4.86 -15.63
CA ALA A 60 -10.85 4.04 -14.43
C ALA A 60 -9.55 3.24 -14.55
N LYS A 61 -8.66 3.43 -13.58
CA LYS A 61 -7.40 2.69 -13.42
C LYS A 61 -7.54 1.73 -12.24
N GLU A 62 -7.13 0.49 -12.43
CA GLU A 62 -7.08 -0.49 -11.36
C GLU A 62 -5.78 -0.33 -10.58
N VAL A 63 -5.88 -0.16 -9.26
CA VAL A 63 -4.73 -0.11 -8.37
C VAL A 63 -4.70 -1.37 -7.54
N ARG A 64 -3.61 -2.12 -7.63
CA ARG A 64 -3.37 -3.31 -6.83
C ARG A 64 -2.22 -3.08 -5.88
N VAL A 65 -2.41 -3.46 -4.63
CA VAL A 65 -1.39 -3.43 -3.59
C VAL A 65 -1.24 -4.85 -3.07
N ALA A 66 -0.04 -5.39 -3.10
CA ALA A 66 0.31 -6.64 -2.46
C ALA A 66 1.32 -6.37 -1.35
N LEU A 67 0.98 -6.77 -0.13
CA LEU A 67 1.90 -6.82 0.98
C LEU A 67 2.37 -8.26 1.13
N GLU A 68 3.69 -8.45 1.08
CA GLU A 68 4.34 -9.74 1.23
C GLU A 68 5.19 -9.76 2.49
N TRP A 69 5.15 -10.86 3.23
CA TRP A 69 6.03 -11.07 4.37
C TRP A 69 7.33 -11.75 3.92
N ASP A 70 8.42 -11.01 3.90
CA ASP A 70 9.76 -11.50 3.53
C ASP A 70 10.44 -12.37 4.62
N GLY A 71 9.66 -12.95 5.53
CA GLY A 71 10.11 -13.88 6.56
C GLY A 71 10.70 -13.24 7.83
N VAL A 72 11.36 -14.05 8.64
CA VAL A 72 11.75 -13.75 10.03
C VAL A 72 12.81 -12.62 10.14
N GLY A 73 13.51 -12.29 9.05
CA GLY A 73 14.54 -11.25 9.02
C GLY A 73 14.03 -9.84 8.67
N ASN A 74 12.85 -9.73 8.04
CA ASN A 74 12.25 -8.47 7.61
C ASN A 74 10.79 -8.42 8.08
N LEU A 75 10.61 -8.06 9.35
CA LEU A 75 9.28 -7.98 9.98
C LEU A 75 8.35 -6.96 9.28
N ASP A 76 8.93 -5.94 8.64
CA ASP A 76 8.20 -4.90 7.93
C ASP A 76 7.57 -5.38 6.61
N GLY A 77 8.09 -6.47 6.03
CA GLY A 77 7.67 -7.00 4.72
C GLY A 77 7.97 -6.07 3.53
N SER A 78 7.56 -6.48 2.34
CA SER A 78 7.62 -5.68 1.12
C SER A 78 6.22 -5.26 0.68
N CYS A 79 6.16 -4.09 0.02
CA CYS A 79 4.92 -3.56 -0.55
C CYS A 79 5.13 -3.37 -2.05
N GLN A 80 4.35 -4.11 -2.83
CA GLN A 80 4.28 -3.95 -4.27
C GLN A 80 2.99 -3.23 -4.61
N VAL A 81 3.09 -2.16 -5.39
CA VAL A 81 1.92 -1.47 -5.94
C VAL A 81 2.00 -1.48 -7.46
N SER A 82 0.86 -1.71 -8.09
CA SER A 82 0.71 -1.62 -9.54
C SER A 82 -0.55 -0.85 -9.90
N VAL A 83 -0.47 -0.06 -10.97
CA VAL A 83 -1.59 0.70 -11.55
C VAL A 83 -1.76 0.24 -12.99
N ASP A 84 -2.91 -0.36 -13.33
CA ASP A 84 -3.18 -1.04 -14.61
C ASP A 84 -2.06 -2.04 -15.00
N GLY A 85 -1.50 -2.74 -14.02
CA GLY A 85 -0.39 -3.67 -14.21
C GLY A 85 0.99 -3.03 -14.32
N ASN A 86 1.11 -1.70 -14.28
CA ASN A 86 2.40 -1.01 -14.23
C ASN A 86 2.88 -0.92 -12.78
N ALA A 87 4.03 -1.53 -12.47
CA ALA A 87 4.62 -1.45 -11.14
C ALA A 87 4.99 0.00 -10.79
N VAL A 88 4.61 0.43 -9.59
CA VAL A 88 4.96 1.72 -9.01
C VAL A 88 6.09 1.53 -8.02
N ALA A 89 7.17 2.27 -8.22
CA ALA A 89 8.28 2.27 -7.28
C ALA A 89 7.86 3.00 -5.99
N LEU A 90 7.77 2.26 -4.90
CA LEU A 90 7.53 2.82 -3.58
C LEU A 90 8.82 2.88 -2.76
N LYS A 91 8.89 3.86 -1.87
CA LYS A 91 9.95 4.02 -0.87
C LYS A 91 9.35 3.88 0.52
N GLN A 92 9.96 3.05 1.35
CA GLN A 92 9.59 2.95 2.76
C GLN A 92 10.10 4.19 3.50
N VAL A 93 9.20 4.91 4.17
CA VAL A 93 9.50 6.21 4.82
C VAL A 93 9.44 6.19 6.36
N LYS A 94 8.80 5.15 6.93
CA LYS A 94 8.68 4.88 8.38
C LYS A 94 7.74 5.81 9.16
#